data_AF-A0A6I1W2N3-F1
#
_entry.id   AF-A0A6I1W2N3-F1
#
_cell.length_a   1.000
_cell.length_b   1.000
_cell.length_c   1.000
_cell.angle_alpha   90.00
_cell.angle_beta   90.00
_cell.angle_gamma   90.00
#
_symmetry.space_group_name_H-M   'P 1'
#
loop_
_entity.id
_entity.type
_entity.pdbx_description
1 polymer ?
#
loop_
_entity_poly.entity_id
_entity_poly.type
_entity_poly.pdbx_seq_one_letter_code
_entity_poly.pdbx_strand_id
1 'polypeptide(L)' 'LVEHKLEQPHFITQYPFEVSPLARRNDDNPNVTDRFELFIGGREIANAYSELNDAEDQAERFMAQVADKDAGDDEAMHY' A
#
# COMPACT_ATOMS: atom_id res chain seq x y z
N LEU A 1 -13.70 -9.36 -1.91
CA LEU A 1 -14.83 -9.82 -2.78
C LEU A 1 -14.63 -9.54 -4.29
N VAL A 2 -13.50 -8.95 -4.72
CA VAL A 2 -13.30 -8.51 -6.12
C VAL A 2 -12.22 -9.33 -6.85
N GLU A 3 -11.11 -9.65 -6.18
CA GLU A 3 -9.94 -10.33 -6.77
C GLU A 3 -10.29 -11.56 -7.63
N HIS A 4 -11.06 -12.52 -7.11
CA HIS A 4 -11.45 -13.75 -7.81
C HIS A 4 -12.25 -13.55 -9.11
N LYS A 5 -12.70 -12.32 -9.40
CA LYS A 5 -13.42 -11.97 -10.64
C LYS A 5 -12.49 -11.40 -11.72
N LEU A 6 -11.23 -11.14 -11.40
CA LEU A 6 -10.25 -10.52 -12.30
C LEU A 6 -9.59 -11.60 -13.18
N GLU A 7 -10.36 -12.16 -14.12
CA GLU A 7 -9.89 -13.25 -14.98
C GLU A 7 -8.85 -12.77 -16.02
N GLN A 8 -9.08 -11.62 -16.63
CA GLN A 8 -8.13 -10.97 -17.56
C GLN A 8 -7.08 -10.14 -16.80
N PRO A 9 -6.02 -9.65 -17.46
CA PRO A 9 -5.09 -8.70 -16.85
C PRO A 9 -5.78 -7.38 -16.47
N HIS A 10 -5.79 -7.08 -15.17
CA HIS A 10 -6.33 -5.83 -14.63
C HIS A 10 -5.31 -5.16 -13.72
N PHE A 11 -5.09 -3.86 -13.95
CA PHE A 11 -4.42 -3.00 -12.99
C PHE A 11 -5.47 -2.41 -12.06
N ILE A 12 -5.39 -2.77 -10.77
CA ILE A 12 -6.10 -2.05 -9.72
C ILE A 12 -5.16 -0.95 -9.24
N THR A 13 -5.65 0.28 -9.11
CA THR A 13 -4.81 1.47 -8.82
C THR A 13 -5.42 2.27 -7.68
N GLN A 14 -4.65 3.21 -7.11
CA GLN A 14 -5.10 4.13 -6.06
C GLN A 14 -5.50 3.43 -4.76
N TYR A 15 -4.53 2.71 -4.18
CA TYR A 15 -4.74 2.03 -2.90
C TYR A 15 -4.82 3.03 -1.76
N PRO A 16 -5.66 2.78 -0.72
CA PRO A 16 -5.72 3.63 0.45
C PRO A 16 -4.34 3.83 1.09
N PHE A 17 -4.09 5.05 1.57
CA PHE A 17 -2.85 5.40 2.23
C PHE A 17 -2.55 4.53 3.47
N GLU A 18 -3.58 4.24 4.26
CA GLU A 18 -3.47 3.49 5.52
C GLU A 18 -2.85 2.10 5.35
N VAL A 19 -3.04 1.46 4.19
CA VAL A 19 -2.53 0.09 3.89
C VAL A 19 -1.29 0.10 3.00
N SER A 20 -0.71 1.27 2.73
CA SER A 20 0.38 1.47 1.78
C SER A 20 1.50 2.33 2.37
N PRO A 21 2.20 1.86 3.42
CA PRO A 21 3.13 2.66 4.21
C PRO A 21 4.32 3.20 3.40
N LEU A 22 4.79 2.45 2.41
CA LEU A 22 5.95 2.78 1.57
C LEU A 22 5.57 3.51 0.28
N ALA A 23 4.28 3.58 -0.05
CA ALA A 23 3.84 4.21 -1.28
C ALA A 23 3.65 5.71 -1.08
N ARG A 24 4.12 6.51 -2.04
CA ARG A 24 3.91 7.96 -2.07
C ARG A 24 2.41 8.28 -2.12
N ARG A 25 1.99 9.29 -1.33
CA ARG A 25 0.63 9.82 -1.41
C ARG A 25 0.39 10.49 -2.75
N ASN A 26 -0.82 10.33 -3.28
CA ASN A 26 -1.20 11.02 -4.50
C ASN A 26 -1.32 12.53 -4.24
N ASP A 27 -0.80 13.34 -5.16
CA ASP A 27 -0.76 14.80 -5.01
C ASP A 27 -2.17 15.44 -5.07
N ASP A 28 -3.11 14.84 -5.80
CA ASP A 28 -4.48 15.35 -5.97
C ASP A 28 -5.45 14.82 -4.88
N ASN A 29 -5.25 13.59 -4.42
CA ASN A 29 -6.06 12.94 -3.39
C ASN A 29 -5.18 12.23 -2.33
N PRO A 30 -4.84 12.92 -1.22
CA PRO A 30 -3.97 12.36 -0.18
C PRO A 30 -4.52 11.12 0.56
N ASN A 31 -5.79 10.76 0.37
CA ASN A 31 -6.39 9.55 0.96
C ASN A 31 -5.93 8.26 0.26
N VAL A 32 -5.36 8.38 -0.95
CA VAL A 32 -4.83 7.25 -1.73
C VAL A 32 -3.34 7.44 -2.02
N THR A 33 -2.71 6.36 -2.43
CA THR A 33 -1.31 6.31 -2.85
C THR A 33 -1.19 5.96 -4.31
N ASP A 34 -0.09 6.37 -4.92
CA ASP A 34 0.25 6.07 -6.31
C ASP A 34 0.78 4.63 -6.43
N ARG A 35 -0.07 3.67 -6.07
CA ARG A 35 0.18 2.21 -6.07
C ARG A 35 -0.75 1.51 -7.05
N PHE A 36 -0.24 0.44 -7.66
CA PHE A 36 -1.05 -0.50 -8.40
C PHE A 36 -0.66 -1.95 -8.07
N GLU A 37 -1.63 -2.84 -8.27
CA GLU A 37 -1.40 -4.28 -8.33
C GLU A 37 -1.96 -4.82 -9.65
N LEU A 38 -1.22 -5.74 -10.27
CA LEU A 38 -1.64 -6.46 -11.45
C LEU A 38 -2.27 -7.79 -11.03
N PHE A 39 -3.51 -8.01 -11.43
CA PHE A 39 -4.20 -9.27 -11.26
C PHE A 39 -4.43 -9.98 -12.59
N ILE A 40 -4.16 -11.29 -12.64
CA ILE A 40 -4.47 -12.16 -13.79
C ILE A 40 -5.01 -13.49 -13.25
N GLY A 41 -6.15 -13.96 -13.76
CA GLY A 41 -6.77 -15.22 -13.30
C GLY A 41 -7.17 -15.19 -11.82
N GLY A 42 -7.50 -14.01 -11.30
CA GLY A 42 -7.86 -13.79 -9.89
C GLY A 42 -6.72 -13.98 -8.89
N ARG A 43 -5.48 -13.76 -9.32
CA ARG A 43 -4.29 -13.79 -8.47
C ARG A 43 -3.47 -12.53 -8.69
N GLU A 44 -2.90 -12.00 -7.61
CA GLU A 44 -1.88 -10.95 -7.68
C GLU A 44 -0.62 -11.49 -8.38
N ILE A 45 -0.15 -10.77 -9.40
CA ILE A 45 1.02 -11.10 -10.20
C ILE A 45 2.15 -10.09 -9.98
N ALA A 46 1.81 -8.83 -9.72
CA ALA A 46 2.79 -7.79 -9.46
C ALA A 46 2.20 -6.70 -8.56
N ASN A 47 3.08 -6.08 -7.78
CA ASN A 47 2.82 -4.92 -6.95
C ASN A 47 3.85 -3.86 -7.29
N ALA A 48 3.41 -2.62 -7.49
CA ALA A 48 4.31 -1.51 -7.71
C ALA A 48 3.69 -0.20 -7.22
N TYR A 49 4.55 0.74 -6.84
CA TYR A 49 4.14 2.04 -6.37
C TYR A 49 5.18 3.10 -6.72
N SER A 50 4.76 4.36 -6.73
CA SER A 50 5.70 5.48 -6.65
C SER A 50 6.30 5.47 -5.25
N GLU A 51 7.61 5.33 -5.17
CA GLU A 51 8.33 5.21 -3.90
C GLU A 51 8.18 6.48 -3.05
N LEU A 52 7.93 6.29 -1.76
CA LEU A 52 8.04 7.36 -0.79
C LEU A 52 9.54 7.70 -0.58
N ASN A 53 9.95 8.85 -1.08
CA ASN A 53 11.33 9.32 -1.00
C ASN A 53 11.53 10.50 -0.02
N ASP A 54 10.47 10.91 0.67
CA ASP A 54 10.53 11.86 1.77
C ASP A 54 10.89 11.13 3.07
N ALA A 55 12.08 11.41 3.61
CA ALA A 55 12.60 10.73 4.78
C ALA A 55 11.83 11.07 6.07
N GLU A 56 11.26 12.27 6.17
CA GLU A 56 10.48 12.68 7.35
C GLU A 56 9.13 11.97 7.34
N ASP A 57 8.43 11.98 6.21
CA ASP A 57 7.16 11.25 6.04
C ASP A 57 7.35 9.74 6.25
N GLN A 58 8.42 9.16 5.70
CA GLN A 58 8.72 7.74 5.90
C GLN A 58 8.96 7.39 7.38
N ALA A 59 9.64 8.25 8.12
CA ALA A 59 9.90 8.05 9.55
C ALA A 59 8.61 8.15 10.37
N GLU A 60 7.77 9.15 10.12
CA GLU A 60 6.47 9.30 10.80
C GLU A 60 5.58 8.06 10.59
N ARG A 61 5.53 7.55 9.36
CA ARG A 61 4.77 6.34 9.04
C ARG A 61 5.29 5.10 9.76
N PHE A 62 6.61 4.94 9.85
CA PHE A 62 7.18 3.83 10.61
C PHE A 62 6.86 3.94 12.10
N MET A 63 6.91 5.14 12.69
CA MET A 63 6.52 5.33 14.08
C MET A 63 5.05 4.97 14.34
N ALA A 64 4.15 5.32 13.40
CA ALA A 64 2.75 4.91 13.48
C ALA A 64 2.60 3.39 13.41
N GLN A 65 3.29 2.72 12.50
CA GLN A 65 3.25 1.25 12.40
C GLN A 65 3.80 0.54 13.65
N VAL A 66 4.84 1.08 14.27
CA VAL A 66 5.37 0.54 15.54
C VAL A 66 4.35 0.71 16.67
N ALA A 67 3.67 1.85 16.73
CA ALA A 67 2.61 2.06 17.71
C ALA A 67 1.43 1.07 17.52
N ASP A 68 1.05 0.79 16.27
CA ASP A 68 0.02 -0.20 15.94
C ASP A 68 0.48 -1.63 16.26
N LYS A 69 1.77 -1.93 16.05
CA LYS A 69 2.40 -3.20 16.44
C LYS A 69 2.36 -3.43 17.94
N ASP A 70 2.74 -2.42 18.73
CA ASP A 70 2.75 -2.48 20.19
C ASP A 70 1.32 -2.62 20.77
N ALA A 71 0.30 -2.26 19.98
CA ALA A 71 -1.11 -2.51 20.29
C ALA A 71 -1.58 -3.94 19.95
N GLY A 72 -0.72 -4.79 19.37
CA GLY A 72 -0.94 -6.23 19.17
C GLY A 72 -1.05 -6.71 17.72
N ASP A 73 -0.57 -5.94 16.74
CA ASP A 73 -0.55 -6.37 15.32
C ASP A 73 0.78 -7.04 14.93
N ASP A 74 0.77 -8.38 14.85
CA ASP A 74 1.94 -9.20 14.52
C ASP A 74 2.45 -9.00 13.07
N GLU A 75 1.67 -8.41 12.16
CA GLU A 75 2.05 -8.20 10.74
C GLU A 75 2.72 -6.84 10.47
N ALA A 76 2.83 -5.96 11.48
CA ALA A 76 3.48 -4.66 11.31
C ALA A 76 5.01 -4.78 11.11
N MET A 77 5.54 -4.01 10.15
CA MET A 77 6.96 -4.01 9.75
C MET A 77 7.88 -3.55 10.88
N HIS A 78 9.08 -4.16 10.98
CA HIS A 78 10.11 -3.79 11.96
C HIS A 78 11.11 -2.77 11.38
N TYR A 79 11.68 -1.93 12.26
CA TYR A 79 12.75 -0.96 11.98
C TYR A 79 14.03 -1.62 11.46
#